data_AF-A0A317DDF0-F1
#
_entry.id   AF-A0A317DDF0-F1
#
_cell.length_a   1.000
_cell.length_b   1.000
_cell.length_c   1.000
_cell.angle_alpha   90.00
_cell.angle_beta   90.00
_cell.angle_gamma   90.00
#
_symmetry.space_group_name_H-M   'P 1'
#
loop_
_entity.id
_entity.type
_entity.pdbx_description
1 polymer ?
#
loop_
_entity_poly.entity_id
_entity_poly.type
_entity_poly.pdbx_seq_one_letter_code
_entity_poly.pdbx_strand_id
1 'polypeptide(L)'
;MLKGFKDFIMRGNVVDLAVGVVIGAAFTGVVTQLTKSFLEPLVRVIIVLITGNKNGLSGSTPTFRGIAFDWVAFVNATITFLLTALALYFLVVYPMNRLAERRRRGEEPPPSAPSEEVKLLTEIRDALVSAGHTTPGQQRGALDDVLGRRTEPPAPR
;
A
#
# COMPACT_ATOMS: atom_id res chain seq x y z
N MET A 1 17.79 -29.31 -4.08
CA MET A 1 17.55 -28.32 -3.00
C MET A 1 17.92 -26.91 -3.43
N LEU A 2 19.22 -26.57 -3.61
CA LEU A 2 19.67 -25.22 -4.03
C LEU A 2 19.05 -24.71 -5.35
N LYS A 3 18.89 -25.58 -6.36
CA LYS A 3 18.27 -25.21 -7.64
C LYS A 3 16.78 -24.86 -7.48
N GLY A 4 16.03 -25.68 -6.74
CA GLY A 4 14.61 -25.42 -6.42
C GLY A 4 14.38 -24.21 -5.50
N PHE A 5 15.34 -23.90 -4.62
CA PHE A 5 15.30 -22.67 -3.82
C PHE A 5 15.55 -21.42 -4.67
N LYS A 6 16.51 -21.47 -5.61
CA LYS A 6 16.71 -20.41 -6.60
C LYS A 6 15.45 -20.20 -7.44
N ASP A 7 14.84 -21.28 -7.94
CA ASP A 7 13.60 -21.19 -8.75
C ASP A 7 12.40 -20.67 -7.93
N PHE A 8 12.39 -20.90 -6.61
CA PHE A 8 11.41 -20.34 -5.71
C PHE A 8 11.59 -18.83 -5.50
N ILE A 9 12.82 -18.36 -5.23
CA ILE A 9 13.12 -16.93 -5.08
C ILE A 9 12.93 -16.18 -6.40
N MET A 10 13.28 -16.80 -7.53
CA MET A 10 13.13 -16.19 -8.85
C MET A 10 11.66 -15.97 -9.27
N ARG A 11 10.67 -16.48 -8.51
CA ARG A 11 9.29 -15.97 -8.62
C ARG A 11 9.28 -14.55 -8.04
N GLY A 12 9.37 -13.54 -8.92
CA GLY A 12 9.57 -12.12 -8.57
C GLY A 12 8.72 -11.59 -7.41
N ASN A 13 7.46 -12.05 -7.27
CA ASN A 13 6.58 -11.68 -6.16
C ASN A 13 7.14 -12.03 -4.76
N VAL A 14 7.99 -13.04 -4.63
CA VAL A 14 8.60 -13.45 -3.35
C VAL A 14 9.70 -12.50 -2.92
N VAL A 15 10.53 -12.04 -3.86
CA VAL A 15 11.64 -11.12 -3.57
C VAL A 15 11.11 -9.76 -3.16
N ASP A 16 10.15 -9.22 -3.90
CA ASP A 16 9.58 -7.91 -3.60
C ASP A 16 8.88 -7.89 -2.23
N LEU A 17 8.15 -8.96 -1.92
CA LEU A 17 7.53 -9.13 -0.60
C LEU A 17 8.58 -9.25 0.51
N ALA A 18 9.62 -10.07 0.30
CA ALA A 18 10.68 -10.25 1.29
C ALA A 18 11.44 -8.94 1.57
N VAL A 19 11.78 -8.19 0.52
CA VAL A 19 12.44 -6.89 0.63
C VAL A 19 11.55 -5.89 1.38
N GLY A 20 10.25 -5.83 1.06
CA GLY A 20 9.29 -4.98 1.74
C GLY A 20 9.21 -5.25 3.25
N VAL A 21 9.15 -6.53 3.65
CA VAL A 21 9.10 -6.93 5.07
C VAL A 21 10.39 -6.57 5.81
N VAL A 22 11.55 -6.84 5.21
CA VAL A 22 12.86 -6.57 5.84
C VAL A 22 13.07 -5.06 6.02
N ILE A 23 12.76 -4.26 4.99
CA ILE A 23 12.88 -2.79 5.08
C ILE A 23 11.90 -2.24 6.10
N GLY A 24 10.65 -2.73 6.13
CA GLY A 24 9.65 -2.30 7.11
C GLY A 24 10.08 -2.59 8.55
N ALA A 25 10.66 -3.76 8.81
CA ALA A 25 11.19 -4.12 10.13
C ALA A 25 12.39 -3.24 10.52
N ALA A 26 13.34 -3.03 9.60
CA ALA A 26 14.52 -2.21 9.85
C ALA A 26 14.13 -0.75 10.15
N PHE A 27 13.21 -0.18 9.37
CA PHE A 27 12.73 1.19 9.58
C PHE A 27 12.03 1.36 10.92
N THR A 28 11.14 0.43 11.27
CA THR A 28 10.47 0.42 12.59
C THR A 28 11.49 0.35 13.73
N GLY A 29 12.57 -0.44 13.55
CA GLY A 29 13.68 -0.51 14.49
C GLY A 29 14.38 0.84 14.69
N VAL A 30 14.64 1.59 13.61
CA VAL A 30 15.25 2.94 13.69
C VAL A 30 14.37 3.92 14.45
N VAL A 31 13.06 3.97 14.15
CA VAL A 31 12.14 4.90 14.84
C VAL A 31 11.95 4.52 16.30
N THR A 32 11.87 3.22 16.59
CA THR A 32 11.80 2.72 17.97
C THR A 32 13.05 3.12 18.75
N GLN A 33 14.24 2.93 18.16
CA GLN A 33 15.48 3.30 18.81
C GLN A 33 15.59 4.81 19.02
N LEU A 34 15.18 5.63 18.04
CA LEU A 34 15.11 7.08 18.19
C LEU A 34 14.21 7.46 19.38
N THR A 35 13.04 6.84 19.49
CA THR A 35 12.09 7.14 20.56
C THR A 35 12.65 6.73 21.92
N LYS A 36 13.25 5.54 22.01
CA LYS A 36 13.90 5.05 23.24
C LYS A 36 15.12 5.87 23.66
N SER A 37 15.97 6.25 22.71
CA SER A 37 17.23 6.94 23.01
C SER A 37 17.06 8.42 23.29
N PHE A 38 16.03 9.07 22.74
CA PHE A 38 15.85 10.52 22.88
C PHE A 38 14.55 10.87 23.61
N LEU A 39 13.41 10.33 23.18
CA LEU A 39 12.12 10.74 23.73
C LEU A 39 11.85 10.17 25.12
N GLU A 40 12.12 8.90 25.37
CA GLU A 40 11.93 8.32 26.71
C GLU A 40 12.74 9.06 27.79
N PRO A 41 14.05 9.38 27.59
CA PRO A 41 14.79 10.21 28.54
C PRO A 41 14.17 11.60 28.72
N LEU A 42 13.72 12.25 27.64
CA LEU A 42 13.08 13.58 27.74
C LEU A 42 11.78 13.53 28.55
N VAL A 43 10.93 12.54 28.29
CA VAL A 43 9.70 12.31 29.06
C VAL A 43 10.03 12.04 30.54
N ARG A 44 11.06 11.24 30.82
CA ARG A 44 11.54 10.98 32.18
C ARG A 44 12.02 12.25 32.88
N VAL A 45 12.81 13.09 32.21
CA VAL A 45 13.31 14.36 32.76
C VAL A 45 12.15 15.30 33.11
N ILE A 46 11.16 15.43 32.22
CA ILE A 46 9.97 16.26 32.46
C ILE A 46 9.21 15.77 33.70
N ILE A 47 9.03 14.45 33.85
CA ILE A 47 8.33 13.87 35.00
C ILE A 47 9.10 14.08 36.30
N VAL A 48 10.43 13.94 36.29
CA VAL A 48 11.29 14.24 37.45
C VAL A 48 11.17 15.71 37.83
N LEU A 49 11.14 16.62 36.86
CA LEU A 49 11.00 18.06 37.11
C LEU A 49 9.66 18.41 37.76
N ILE A 50 8.58 17.77 37.35
CA ILE A 50 7.22 17.99 37.88
C ILE A 50 7.05 17.33 39.25
N THR A 51 7.64 16.16 39.47
CA THR A 51 7.37 15.32 40.67
C THR A 51 8.47 15.46 41.74
N GLY A 52 9.64 16.02 41.41
CA GLY A 52 10.79 16.16 42.31
C GLY A 52 11.48 14.83 42.69
N ASN A 53 10.99 13.70 42.21
CA ASN A 53 11.47 12.37 42.60
C ASN A 53 12.64 11.91 41.72
N LYS A 54 13.84 11.81 42.31
CA LYS A 54 15.12 11.53 41.63
C LYS A 54 15.22 10.11 41.05
N ASN A 55 14.36 9.20 41.50
CA ASN A 55 14.33 7.82 40.99
C ASN A 55 13.68 7.74 39.59
N GLY A 56 13.15 8.87 39.07
CA GLY A 56 12.34 8.87 37.87
C GLY A 56 11.20 7.85 37.95
N LEU A 57 10.71 7.46 36.78
CA LEU A 57 9.60 6.52 36.62
C LEU A 57 9.81 5.12 37.20
N SER A 58 11.04 4.76 37.59
CA SER A 58 11.35 3.49 38.24
C SER A 58 10.85 3.37 39.68
N GLY A 59 10.27 4.42 40.26
CA GLY A 59 9.67 4.41 41.60
C GLY A 59 8.24 4.94 41.68
N SER A 60 7.59 5.18 40.53
CA SER A 60 6.28 5.83 40.45
C SER A 60 5.31 5.06 39.54
N THR A 61 5.39 3.73 39.48
CA THR A 61 4.22 2.96 39.07
C THR A 61 3.22 3.06 40.22
N PRO A 62 2.11 3.80 40.09
CA PRO A 62 1.09 3.82 41.13
C PRO A 62 0.61 2.38 41.34
N THR A 63 0.97 1.81 42.49
CA THR A 63 0.55 0.47 42.87
C THR A 63 -0.87 0.57 43.41
N PHE A 64 -1.85 0.26 42.57
CA PHE A 64 -3.22 0.10 43.02
C PHE A 64 -3.37 -1.31 43.60
N ARG A 65 -3.52 -1.40 44.92
CA ARG A 65 -3.72 -2.69 45.63
C ARG A 65 -2.62 -3.73 45.36
N GLY A 66 -1.37 -3.28 45.27
CA GLY A 66 -0.21 -4.16 45.03
C GLY A 66 0.05 -4.51 43.55
N ILE A 67 -0.77 -4.00 42.62
CA ILE A 67 -0.57 -4.18 41.17
C ILE A 67 0.13 -2.95 40.62
N ALA A 68 1.34 -3.12 40.08
CA ALA A 68 2.09 -2.05 39.44
C ALA A 68 1.45 -1.68 38.08
N PHE A 69 0.99 -0.44 37.92
CA PHE A 69 0.42 0.05 36.67
C PHE A 69 1.44 0.93 35.93
N ASP A 70 2.07 0.39 34.88
CA ASP A 70 3.05 1.11 34.05
C ASP A 70 2.38 1.81 32.86
N TRP A 71 1.55 2.81 33.17
CA TRP A 71 0.90 3.66 32.17
C TRP A 71 1.90 4.44 31.31
N VAL A 72 3.12 4.63 31.81
CA VAL A 72 4.16 5.37 31.11
C VAL A 72 4.77 4.55 29.99
N ALA A 73 5.02 3.26 30.20
CA ALA A 73 5.41 2.38 29.11
C ALA A 73 4.36 2.40 27.98
N PHE A 74 3.07 2.44 28.32
CA PHE A 74 1.99 2.57 27.35
C PHE A 74 2.02 3.91 26.59
N VAL A 75 2.21 5.03 27.28
CA VAL A 75 2.34 6.36 26.65
C VAL A 75 3.57 6.40 25.73
N ASN A 76 4.72 5.86 26.16
CA ASN A 76 5.91 5.77 25.33
C ASN A 76 5.68 4.92 24.06
N ALA A 77 5.01 3.77 24.20
CA ALA A 77 4.65 2.93 23.07
C ALA A 77 3.71 3.66 22.10
N THR A 78 2.74 4.42 22.63
CA THR A 78 1.80 5.22 21.83
C THR A 78 2.53 6.33 21.06
N ILE A 79 3.45 7.03 21.71
CA ILE A 79 4.25 8.08 21.05
C ILE A 79 5.15 7.47 19.97
N THR A 80 5.79 6.33 20.25
CA THR A 80 6.60 5.60 19.27
C THR A 80 5.79 5.22 18.04
N PHE A 81 4.57 4.71 18.25
CA PHE A 81 3.65 4.34 17.19
C PHE A 81 3.26 5.56 16.33
N LEU A 82 2.87 6.67 16.96
CA LEU A 82 2.49 7.90 16.25
C LEU A 82 3.66 8.48 15.45
N LEU A 83 4.88 8.47 15.99
CA LEU A 83 6.06 8.92 15.26
C LEU A 83 6.38 8.02 14.07
N THR A 84 6.24 6.70 14.23
CA THR A 84 6.46 5.74 13.14
C THR A 84 5.44 5.95 12.02
N ALA A 85 4.16 6.13 12.38
CA ALA A 85 3.10 6.41 11.43
C ALA A 85 3.32 7.76 10.71
N LEU A 86 3.70 8.80 11.44
CA LEU A 86 4.01 10.12 10.88
C LEU A 86 5.19 10.05 9.90
N ALA A 87 6.26 9.35 10.28
CA ALA A 87 7.45 9.19 9.44
C ALA A 87 7.13 8.40 8.16
N LEU A 88 6.39 7.29 8.26
CA LEU A 88 5.91 6.54 7.09
C LEU A 88 5.01 7.38 6.19
N TYR A 89 4.10 8.16 6.79
CA TYR A 89 3.22 9.03 6.03
C TYR A 89 4.00 10.08 5.25
N PHE A 90 4.92 10.81 5.91
CA PHE A 90 5.67 11.88 5.26
C PHE A 90 6.74 11.39 4.28
N LEU A 91 7.46 10.30 4.57
CA LEU A 91 8.52 9.80 3.68
C LEU A 91 8.00 8.91 2.55
N VAL A 92 6.90 8.19 2.75
CA VAL A 92 6.44 7.19 1.78
C VAL A 92 5.11 7.60 1.17
N VAL A 93 4.08 7.77 2.00
CA VAL A 93 2.71 7.99 1.50
C VAL A 93 2.55 9.33 0.80
N TYR A 94 3.09 10.41 1.39
CA TYR A 94 3.00 11.76 0.86
C TYR A 94 3.66 11.91 -0.53
N PRO A 95 4.93 11.51 -0.76
CA PRO A 95 5.52 11.60 -2.09
C PRO A 95 4.85 10.66 -3.08
N MET A 96 4.41 9.47 -2.65
CA MET A 96 3.68 8.54 -3.52
C MET A 96 2.34 9.11 -3.96
N ASN A 97 1.59 9.74 -3.06
CA ASN A 97 0.34 10.43 -3.39
C ASN A 97 0.58 11.62 -4.34
N ARG A 98 1.62 12.42 -4.08
CA ARG A 98 1.98 13.56 -4.93
C ARG A 98 2.40 13.11 -6.33
N LEU A 99 3.16 12.01 -6.45
CA LEU A 99 3.55 11.44 -7.73
C LEU A 99 2.33 10.85 -8.47
N ALA A 100 1.47 10.12 -7.76
CA ALA A 100 0.23 9.61 -8.35
C ALA A 100 -0.67 10.74 -8.87
N GLU A 101 -0.71 11.87 -8.17
CA GLU A 101 -1.46 13.04 -8.58
C GLU A 101 -0.86 13.74 -9.81
N ARG A 102 0.47 13.80 -9.92
CA ARG A 102 1.18 14.28 -11.13
C ARG A 102 0.94 13.38 -12.35
N ARG A 103 0.98 12.06 -12.18
CA ARG A 103 0.61 11.11 -13.23
C ARG A 103 -0.82 11.30 -13.74
N ARG A 104 -1.76 11.58 -12.83
CA ARG A 104 -3.17 11.85 -13.19
C ARG A 104 -3.35 13.17 -13.95
N ARG A 105 -2.47 14.16 -13.74
CA ARG A 105 -2.48 15.46 -14.43
C ARG A 105 -1.75 15.44 -15.77
N GLY A 106 -1.14 14.32 -16.16
CA GLY A 106 -0.47 14.16 -17.46
C GLY A 106 0.88 14.88 -17.58
N GLU A 107 1.48 15.30 -16.46
CA GLU A 107 2.73 16.08 -16.45
C GLU A 107 4.01 15.22 -16.48
N GLU A 108 3.88 13.88 -16.41
CA GLU A 108 5.04 12.97 -16.43
C GLU A 108 5.20 12.28 -17.79
N PRO A 109 6.44 12.17 -18.31
CA PRO A 109 6.70 11.36 -19.49
C PRO A 109 6.22 9.92 -19.23
N PRO A 110 5.66 9.26 -20.24
CA PRO A 110 5.06 7.93 -20.08
C PRO A 110 6.07 7.00 -19.39
N PRO A 111 5.62 6.16 -18.44
CA PRO A 111 6.52 5.23 -17.76
C PRO A 111 7.27 4.40 -18.79
N SER A 112 8.51 4.03 -18.42
CA SER A 112 9.40 3.12 -19.17
C SER A 112 8.60 2.15 -20.02
N ALA A 113 8.85 2.17 -21.34
CA ALA A 113 8.17 1.44 -22.41
C ALA A 113 7.05 0.51 -21.95
N PRO A 114 5.79 0.67 -22.44
CA PRO A 114 4.69 -0.22 -22.07
C PRO A 114 5.17 -1.67 -22.14
N SER A 115 4.88 -2.44 -21.09
CA SER A 115 5.29 -3.85 -21.04
C SER A 115 4.94 -4.52 -22.35
N GLU A 116 5.73 -5.51 -22.79
CA GLU A 116 5.47 -6.20 -24.05
C GLU A 116 4.03 -6.68 -24.15
N GLU A 117 3.44 -7.05 -23.01
CA GLU A 117 2.03 -7.40 -22.87
C GLU A 117 1.08 -6.22 -23.13
N VAL A 118 1.33 -5.03 -22.57
CA VAL A 118 0.53 -3.82 -22.88
C VAL A 118 0.67 -3.41 -24.34
N LYS A 119 1.87 -3.56 -24.91
CA LYS A 119 2.12 -3.30 -26.33
C LYS A 119 1.36 -4.30 -27.22
N LEU A 120 1.44 -5.59 -26.91
CA LEU A 120 0.72 -6.65 -27.60
C LEU A 120 -0.80 -6.47 -27.46
N LEU A 121 -1.31 -6.09 -26.29
CA LEU A 121 -2.73 -5.79 -26.07
C LEU A 121 -3.18 -4.55 -26.87
N THR A 122 -2.30 -3.57 -27.03
CA THR A 122 -2.55 -2.40 -27.88
C THR A 122 -2.61 -2.82 -29.36
N GLU A 123 -1.67 -3.63 -29.82
CA GLU A 123 -1.64 -4.19 -31.18
C GLU A 123 -2.86 -5.08 -31.45
N ILE A 124 -3.28 -5.93 -30.49
CA ILE A 124 -4.49 -6.75 -30.58
C ILE A 124 -5.74 -5.86 -30.63
N ARG A 125 -5.84 -4.84 -29.77
CA ARG A 125 -6.96 -3.88 -29.81
C ARG A 125 -7.04 -3.20 -31.18
N ASP A 126 -5.92 -2.71 -31.68
CA ASP A 126 -5.86 -1.99 -32.95
C ASP A 126 -6.16 -2.94 -34.13
N ALA A 127 -5.72 -4.20 -34.05
CA ALA A 127 -6.09 -5.25 -34.99
C ALA A 127 -7.60 -5.59 -34.94
N LEU A 128 -8.22 -5.63 -33.76
CA LEU A 128 -9.66 -5.88 -33.61
C LEU A 128 -10.52 -4.70 -34.09
N VAL A 129 -10.07 -3.47 -33.82
CA VAL A 129 -10.74 -2.24 -34.28
C VAL A 129 -10.63 -2.11 -35.80
N SER A 130 -9.44 -2.36 -36.37
CA SER A 130 -9.22 -2.32 -37.82
C SER A 130 -9.90 -3.46 -38.57
N ALA A 131 -9.99 -4.66 -37.97
CA ALA A 131 -10.73 -5.79 -38.51
C ALA A 131 -12.26 -5.63 -38.38
N GLY A 132 -12.75 -4.52 -37.81
CA GLY A 132 -14.18 -4.18 -37.78
C GLY A 132 -15.02 -5.30 -37.16
N HIS A 133 -14.63 -5.84 -36.00
CA HIS A 133 -15.37 -6.90 -35.34
C HIS A 133 -16.82 -6.50 -35.06
N THR A 134 -17.72 -6.91 -35.95
CA THR A 134 -19.15 -7.02 -35.69
C THR A 134 -19.32 -7.99 -34.54
N THR A 135 -19.83 -7.50 -33.41
CA THR A 135 -20.14 -8.36 -32.25
C THR A 135 -21.06 -9.51 -32.71
N PRO A 136 -21.01 -10.72 -32.13
CA PRO A 136 -21.86 -11.84 -32.55
C PRO A 136 -23.36 -11.51 -32.64
N GLY A 137 -23.85 -10.54 -31.87
CA GLY A 137 -25.22 -10.02 -31.97
C GLY A 137 -25.48 -9.17 -33.23
N GLN A 138 -24.48 -8.43 -33.70
CA GLN A 138 -24.53 -7.61 -34.91
C GLN A 138 -24.42 -8.47 -36.17
N GLN A 139 -23.65 -9.56 -36.11
CA GLN A 139 -23.56 -10.56 -37.17
C GLN A 139 -24.85 -11.40 -37.27
N ARG A 140 -25.49 -11.73 -36.14
CA ARG A 140 -26.84 -12.34 -36.13
C ARG A 140 -27.90 -11.42 -36.73
N GLY A 141 -27.92 -10.14 -36.34
CA GLY A 141 -28.86 -9.16 -36.90
C GLY A 141 -28.69 -8.95 -38.41
N ALA A 142 -27.45 -8.91 -38.91
CA ALA A 142 -27.17 -8.82 -40.35
C ALA A 142 -27.57 -10.10 -41.11
N LEU A 143 -27.36 -11.28 -40.51
CA LEU A 143 -27.80 -12.55 -41.09
C LEU A 143 -29.33 -12.68 -41.10
N ASP A 144 -30.02 -12.24 -40.05
CA ASP A 144 -31.49 -12.26 -40.00
C ASP A 144 -32.12 -11.26 -40.97
N ASP A 145 -31.47 -10.11 -41.25
CA ASP A 145 -31.88 -9.17 -42.30
C ASP A 145 -31.72 -9.76 -43.71
N VAL A 146 -30.60 -10.45 -43.98
CA VAL A 146 -30.36 -11.13 -45.25
C VAL A 146 -31.29 -12.33 -45.44
N LEU A 147 -31.63 -13.04 -44.36
CA LEU A 147 -32.56 -14.17 -44.37
C LEU A 147 -34.04 -13.75 -44.32
N GLY A 148 -34.33 -12.43 -44.31
CA GLY A 148 -35.70 -11.91 -44.26
C GLY A 148 -36.48 -12.32 -43.02
N ARG A 149 -35.79 -12.65 -41.92
CA ARG A 149 -36.36 -13.29 -40.73
C ARG A 149 -36.80 -12.30 -39.65
N ARG A 150 -36.99 -11.02 -39.98
CA ARG A 150 -37.70 -10.09 -39.08
C ARG A 150 -39.15 -10.54 -39.00
N THR A 151 -39.47 -11.31 -37.98
CA THR A 151 -40.86 -11.47 -37.54
C THR A 151 -41.39 -10.07 -37.24
N GLU A 152 -42.42 -9.66 -37.97
CA GLU A 152 -43.19 -8.44 -37.73
C GLU A 152 -43.40 -8.22 -36.22
N PRO A 153 -43.30 -6.98 -35.71
CA PRO A 153 -43.70 -6.71 -34.35
C PRO A 153 -45.17 -7.09 -34.20
N PRO A 154 -45.59 -7.74 -33.10
CA PRO A 154 -46.99 -8.08 -32.89
C PRO A 154 -47.83 -6.80 -33.00
N ALA A 155 -48.79 -6.80 -33.91
CA ALA A 155 -49.69 -5.67 -34.12
C ALA A 155 -50.36 -5.27 -32.80
N PRO A 156 -50.42 -3.96 -32.49
CA PRO A 156 -51.09 -3.50 -31.28
C PRO A 156 -52.58 -3.86 -31.39
N ARG A 157 -53.06 -4.68 -30.46
CA ARG A 157 -54.50 -4.85 -30.19
C ARG A 157 -54.96 -3.74 -29.25
#